data_AF-A0AAV1IE64-F1
#
_entry.id   AF-A0AAV1IE64-F1
#
_cell.length_a   1.000
_cell.length_b   1.000
_cell.length_c   1.000
_cell.angle_alpha   90.00
_cell.angle_beta   90.00
_cell.angle_gamma   90.00
#
_symmetry.space_group_name_H-M   'P 1'
#
loop_
_entity.id
_entity.type
_entity.pdbx_description
1 polymer ?
#
loop_
_entity_poly.entity_id
_entity_poly.type
_entity_poly.pdbx_seq_one_letter_code
_entity_poly.pdbx_strand_id
1 'polypeptide(L)'
;MLSHSALQGGAFRSRCSGCAEHGPFQPLRTHTPPFRRARLLQLKGSGAAGRKASSSEENDLMTMDIPEPEDARGAIAVGLEQYNAESYETALGIFEKAMSLPGTGIKQFRDKPPAISNGEKQAALYNIACCHSRLGNLQDGLLALKGCLEAGYEDYQQIKEDPDLEGVRSDSRFQTLISKYSKSNGNGFFGNMLKGFKL
;
A
#
# COMPACT_ATOMS: atom_id res chain seq x y z
N MET A 1 -23.77 49.25 53.86
CA MET A 1 -23.39 50.02 52.66
C MET A 1 -22.44 49.12 51.89
N LEU A 2 -22.91 48.23 50.99
CA LEU A 2 -23.13 48.48 49.55
C LEU A 2 -22.04 49.42 49.00
N SER A 3 -21.14 48.99 48.11
CA SER A 3 -21.47 48.71 46.70
C SER A 3 -20.38 47.93 45.93
N HIS A 4 -20.87 47.29 44.86
CA HIS A 4 -20.23 46.50 43.81
C HIS A 4 -19.04 47.16 43.08
N SER A 5 -18.14 46.33 42.53
CA SER A 5 -17.80 46.36 41.08
C SER A 5 -17.07 45.09 40.63
N ALA A 6 -17.60 44.50 39.56
CA ALA A 6 -17.07 43.36 38.83
C ALA A 6 -16.57 43.83 37.46
N LEU A 7 -15.42 43.34 37.01
CA LEU A 7 -14.95 43.28 35.62
C LEU A 7 -14.06 42.01 35.53
N GLN A 8 -14.51 40.92 34.89
CA GLN A 8 -14.23 40.54 33.48
C GLN A 8 -12.76 40.79 33.09
N GLY A 9 -11.98 39.87 32.52
CA GLY A 9 -12.19 38.57 31.90
C GLY A 9 -10.91 38.29 31.09
N GLY A 10 -10.47 37.04 30.95
CA GLY A 10 -9.24 36.76 30.19
C GLY A 10 -8.74 35.33 30.33
N ALA A 11 -9.49 34.36 29.80
CA ALA A 11 -9.00 33.00 29.63
C ALA A 11 -7.97 32.98 28.49
N PHE A 12 -6.70 32.88 28.84
CA PHE A 12 -5.59 32.71 27.88
C PHE A 12 -5.61 31.26 27.36
N ARG A 13 -6.43 31.00 26.33
CA ARG A 13 -6.34 29.76 25.56
C ARG A 13 -5.13 29.88 24.62
N SER A 14 -4.01 29.32 25.06
CA SER A 14 -2.87 29.03 24.18
C SER A 14 -3.33 28.06 23.11
N ARG A 15 -3.54 28.59 21.90
CA ARG A 15 -3.89 27.82 20.71
C ARG A 15 -2.60 27.25 20.15
N CYS A 16 -2.26 26.01 20.49
CA CYS A 16 -1.27 25.23 19.77
C CYS A 16 -1.73 25.13 18.31
N SER A 17 -1.08 25.90 17.43
CA SER A 17 -1.20 25.73 15.98
C SER A 17 -0.23 24.62 15.59
N GLY A 18 -0.76 23.56 14.98
CA GLY A 18 0.07 22.49 14.42
C GLY A 18 -0.37 21.07 14.75
N CYS A 19 -1.66 20.78 14.77
CA CYS A 19 -2.11 19.41 14.50
C CYS A 19 -2.26 19.30 12.99
N ALA A 20 -1.27 18.70 12.32
CA ALA A 20 -1.43 18.27 10.95
C ALA A 20 -2.61 17.29 10.92
N GLU A 21 -3.65 17.66 10.17
CA GLU A 21 -4.79 16.80 9.90
C GLU A 21 -4.25 15.56 9.17
N HIS A 22 -4.17 14.45 9.87
CA HIS A 22 -4.04 13.14 9.24
C HIS A 22 -5.33 12.90 8.47
N GLY A 23 -5.33 13.30 7.19
CA GLY A 23 -6.40 12.95 6.26
C GLY A 23 -6.59 11.44 6.23
N PRO A 24 -7.84 10.96 6.08
CA PRO A 24 -8.10 9.53 6.01
C PRO A 24 -7.30 8.92 4.86
N PHE A 25 -6.76 7.73 5.13
CA PHE A 25 -6.26 6.79 4.14
C PHE A 25 -7.17 6.83 2.91
N GLN A 26 -6.63 7.24 1.75
CA GLN A 26 -7.34 7.16 0.48
C GLN A 26 -6.87 5.89 -0.22
N PRO A 27 -7.55 4.74 -0.04
CA PRO A 27 -7.33 3.63 -0.94
C PRO A 27 -7.71 4.07 -2.35
N LEU A 28 -7.07 3.43 -3.33
CA LEU A 28 -7.30 3.63 -4.75
C LEU A 28 -8.79 3.85 -5.04
N ARG A 29 -9.16 5.09 -5.34
CA ARG A 29 -10.39 5.34 -6.11
C ARG A 29 -10.12 4.75 -7.48
N THR A 30 -10.86 3.71 -7.82
CA THR A 30 -10.80 3.01 -9.10
C THR A 30 -11.12 3.98 -10.24
N HIS A 31 -10.12 4.70 -10.74
CA HIS A 31 -10.16 5.28 -12.06
C HIS A 31 -9.63 4.25 -13.04
N THR A 32 -10.50 3.32 -13.43
CA THR A 32 -10.26 2.45 -14.58
C THR A 32 -10.39 3.29 -15.86
N PRO A 33 -9.33 3.45 -16.69
CA PRO A 33 -9.51 3.96 -18.04
C PRO A 33 -10.19 2.88 -18.92
N PRO A 34 -11.04 3.25 -19.88
CA PRO A 34 -11.71 2.28 -20.74
C PRO A 34 -10.72 1.61 -21.70
N PHE A 35 -10.65 0.28 -21.63
CA PHE A 35 -9.92 -0.59 -22.55
C PHE A 35 -10.08 -0.15 -24.02
N ARG A 36 -9.00 0.28 -24.67
CA ARG A 36 -8.92 0.36 -26.13
C ARG A 36 -8.13 -0.84 -26.65
N ARG A 37 -8.85 -1.80 -27.23
CA ARG A 37 -8.28 -2.92 -28.00
C ARG A 37 -7.33 -2.41 -29.08
N ALA A 38 -6.02 -2.62 -28.91
CA ALA A 38 -5.05 -2.46 -29.98
C ALA A 38 -5.14 -3.65 -30.95
N ARG A 39 -5.24 -3.32 -32.24
CA ARG A 39 -5.42 -4.24 -33.37
C ARG A 39 -4.10 -4.93 -33.69
N LEU A 40 -4.07 -6.26 -33.58
CA LEU A 40 -2.95 -7.13 -33.96
C LEU A 40 -2.68 -7.03 -35.47
N LEU A 41 -1.53 -6.48 -35.87
CA LEU A 41 -1.01 -6.56 -37.24
C LEU A 41 0.02 -7.70 -37.30
N GLN A 42 -0.31 -8.74 -38.07
CA GLN A 42 0.59 -9.83 -38.42
C GLN A 42 1.64 -9.35 -39.43
N LEU A 43 2.92 -9.57 -39.12
CA LEU A 43 3.99 -9.59 -40.13
C LEU A 43 4.77 -10.90 -40.02
N LYS A 44 4.80 -11.64 -41.13
CA LYS A 44 5.62 -12.83 -41.37
C LYS A 44 7.05 -12.41 -41.72
N GLY A 45 8.04 -13.17 -41.25
CA GLY A 45 9.41 -13.07 -41.74
C GLY A 45 10.28 -14.24 -41.23
N SER A 46 10.79 -15.03 -42.18
CA SER A 46 11.60 -16.24 -42.02
C SER A 46 13.10 -15.95 -41.83
N GLY A 47 13.86 -16.89 -41.25
CA GLY A 47 15.30 -17.06 -41.58
C GLY A 47 16.23 -17.23 -40.37
N ALA A 48 17.14 -18.20 -40.49
CA ALA A 48 17.89 -18.83 -39.41
C ALA A 48 19.32 -18.29 -39.17
N ALA A 49 19.95 -18.86 -38.13
CA ALA A 49 21.38 -19.11 -37.90
C ALA A 49 22.07 -18.24 -36.84
N GLY A 50 22.46 -18.90 -35.75
CA GLY A 50 23.09 -18.30 -34.59
C GLY A 50 24.58 -18.00 -34.77
N ARG A 51 25.09 -17.25 -33.78
CA ARG A 51 26.48 -17.23 -33.32
C ARG A 51 26.49 -16.73 -31.88
N LYS A 52 27.16 -17.46 -30.99
CA LYS A 52 27.47 -17.01 -29.62
C LYS A 52 28.51 -15.88 -29.71
N ALA A 53 28.25 -14.78 -29.02
CA ALA A 53 29.28 -13.87 -28.54
C ALA A 53 28.78 -13.27 -27.22
N SER A 54 29.62 -13.41 -26.18
CA SER A 54 29.52 -12.69 -24.93
C SER A 54 29.84 -11.22 -25.17
N SER A 55 28.91 -10.34 -24.86
CA SER A 55 29.17 -8.92 -24.64
C SER A 55 28.02 -8.38 -23.80
N SER A 56 28.39 -7.84 -22.64
CA SER A 56 27.67 -6.82 -21.84
C SER A 56 26.23 -6.54 -22.26
N GLU A 57 25.30 -6.93 -21.38
CA GLU A 57 23.91 -6.47 -21.40
C GLU A 57 23.88 -4.95 -21.17
N GLU A 58 24.18 -4.18 -22.20
CA GLU A 58 23.66 -2.83 -22.34
C GLU A 58 22.28 -2.97 -22.97
N ASN A 59 21.32 -3.30 -22.10
CA ASN A 59 19.92 -3.11 -22.38
C ASN A 59 19.69 -1.60 -22.23
N ASP A 60 19.97 -0.84 -23.30
CA ASP A 60 19.48 0.52 -23.50
C ASP A 60 17.94 0.44 -23.66
N LEU A 61 17.27 0.02 -22.58
CA LEU A 61 15.87 0.33 -22.38
C LEU A 61 15.80 1.85 -22.35
N MET A 62 14.84 2.43 -23.07
CA MET A 62 14.39 3.78 -22.76
C MET A 62 14.10 3.81 -21.26
N THR A 63 15.01 4.39 -20.48
CA THR A 63 14.77 4.82 -19.12
C THR A 63 13.68 5.87 -19.26
N MET A 64 12.42 5.45 -19.13
CA MET A 64 11.39 6.38 -18.70
C MET A 64 11.96 7.00 -17.43
N ASP A 65 12.08 8.33 -17.39
CA ASP A 65 12.56 9.07 -16.22
C ASP A 65 11.55 8.86 -15.09
N ILE A 66 11.58 7.69 -14.47
CA ILE A 66 10.75 7.33 -13.33
C ILE A 66 11.36 8.10 -12.15
N PRO A 67 10.63 9.06 -11.55
CA PRO A 67 11.16 9.81 -10.44
C PRO A 67 11.60 8.88 -9.31
N GLU A 68 12.83 9.02 -8.83
CA GLU A 68 13.28 8.24 -7.69
C GLU A 68 12.58 8.73 -6.41
N PRO A 69 11.81 7.88 -5.71
CA PRO A 69 11.14 8.30 -4.49
C PRO A 69 12.13 8.32 -3.32
N GLU A 70 12.08 9.40 -2.53
CA GLU A 70 12.91 9.60 -1.34
C GLU A 70 12.27 9.04 -0.06
N ASP A 71 10.93 8.91 -0.04
CA ASP A 71 10.16 8.45 1.11
C ASP A 71 9.04 7.47 0.70
N ALA A 72 8.43 6.81 1.69
CA ALA A 72 7.40 5.81 1.47
C ALA A 72 6.17 6.39 0.75
N ARG A 73 5.80 7.63 1.07
CA ARG A 73 4.67 8.32 0.44
C ARG A 73 4.93 8.58 -1.05
N GLY A 74 6.11 9.09 -1.39
CA GLY A 74 6.56 9.33 -2.75
C GLY A 74 6.63 8.03 -3.54
N ALA A 75 7.15 6.96 -2.93
CA ALA A 75 7.18 5.64 -3.58
C ALA A 75 5.78 5.11 -3.86
N ILE A 76 4.83 5.24 -2.91
CA ILE A 76 3.45 4.87 -3.16
C ILE A 76 2.86 5.69 -4.32
N ALA A 77 3.12 7.00 -4.39
CA ALA A 77 2.63 7.85 -5.47
C ALA A 77 3.19 7.43 -6.84
N VAL A 78 4.52 7.27 -6.96
CA VAL A 78 5.15 6.86 -8.22
C VAL A 78 4.72 5.43 -8.61
N GLY A 79 4.62 4.52 -7.64
CA GLY A 79 4.15 3.16 -7.89
C GLY A 79 2.73 3.14 -8.46
N LEU A 80 1.84 4.03 -7.99
CA LEU A 80 0.50 4.18 -8.53
C LEU A 80 0.49 4.72 -9.97
N GLU A 81 1.40 5.63 -10.31
CA GLU A 81 1.55 6.10 -11.69
C GLU A 81 1.96 4.96 -12.63
N GLN A 82 2.94 4.14 -12.22
CA GLN A 82 3.36 2.98 -12.99
C GLN A 82 2.27 1.91 -13.08
N TYR A 83 1.53 1.71 -11.99
CA TYR A 83 0.41 0.78 -11.97
C TYR A 83 -0.70 1.19 -12.95
N ASN A 84 -1.05 2.48 -12.98
CA ASN A 84 -2.02 3.04 -13.92
C ASN A 84 -1.55 3.00 -15.37
N ALA A 85 -0.23 2.98 -15.58
CA ALA A 85 0.40 2.75 -16.89
C ALA A 85 0.50 1.25 -17.26
N GLU A 86 -0.16 0.36 -16.50
CA GLU A 86 -0.15 -1.11 -16.68
C GLU A 86 1.27 -1.73 -16.60
N SER A 87 2.23 -1.00 -16.03
CA SER A 87 3.62 -1.44 -15.83
C SER A 87 3.76 -2.10 -14.46
N TYR A 88 3.10 -3.25 -14.29
CA TYR A 88 2.91 -3.90 -12.98
C TYR A 88 4.22 -4.37 -12.33
N GLU A 89 5.19 -4.84 -13.09
CA GLU A 89 6.50 -5.26 -12.59
C GLU A 89 7.28 -4.07 -12.01
N THR A 90 7.27 -2.93 -12.73
CA THR A 90 7.88 -1.69 -12.28
C THR A 90 7.16 -1.14 -11.05
N ALA A 91 5.82 -1.10 -11.08
CA ALA A 91 5.00 -0.66 -9.96
C ALA A 91 5.27 -1.50 -8.70
N LEU A 92 5.34 -2.83 -8.86
CA LEU A 92 5.66 -3.77 -7.78
C LEU A 92 6.98 -3.42 -7.10
N GLY A 93 8.07 -3.27 -7.88
CA GLY A 93 9.37 -2.93 -7.32
C GLY A 93 9.38 -1.59 -6.57
N ILE A 94 8.59 -0.63 -7.03
CA ILE A 94 8.46 0.68 -6.37
C ILE A 94 7.65 0.57 -5.06
N PHE A 95 6.57 -0.20 -5.04
CA PHE A 95 5.81 -0.43 -3.80
C PHE A 95 6.61 -1.23 -2.77
N GLU A 96 7.40 -2.21 -3.18
CA GLU A 96 8.34 -2.92 -2.30
C GLU A 96 9.39 -1.96 -1.74
N LYS A 97 9.94 -1.05 -2.58
CA LYS A 97 10.85 0.00 -2.12
C LYS A 97 10.20 0.88 -1.06
N ALA A 98 8.91 1.22 -1.18
CA ALA A 98 8.18 2.02 -0.19
C ALA A 98 8.26 1.43 1.23
N MET A 99 8.30 0.11 1.37
CA MET A 99 8.40 -0.59 2.67
C MET A 99 9.75 -0.41 3.38
N SER A 100 10.77 0.03 2.63
CA SER A 100 12.14 0.25 3.14
C SER A 100 12.50 1.72 3.31
N LEU A 101 11.72 2.62 2.69
CA LEU A 101 11.95 4.05 2.72
C LEU A 101 11.47 4.68 4.03
N PRO A 102 12.02 5.84 4.41
CA PRO A 102 11.51 6.60 5.54
C PRO A 102 10.05 6.97 5.30
N GLY A 103 9.24 6.99 6.36
CA GLY A 103 7.81 7.31 6.24
C GLY A 103 7.36 8.33 7.27
N THR A 104 6.05 8.34 7.51
CA THR A 104 5.41 9.28 8.46
C THR A 104 5.04 8.62 9.79
N GLY A 105 5.56 7.43 10.05
CA GLY A 105 5.34 6.69 11.29
C GLY A 105 6.09 7.25 12.49
N ILE A 106 5.96 6.53 13.61
CA ILE A 106 6.58 6.93 14.88
C ILE A 106 8.10 6.89 14.75
N LYS A 107 8.74 8.01 15.10
CA LYS A 107 10.20 8.09 15.18
C LYS A 107 10.69 7.39 16.45
N GLN A 108 11.25 6.20 16.29
CA GLN A 108 11.73 5.38 17.41
C GLN A 108 13.08 5.83 17.97
N PHE A 109 13.96 6.36 17.12
CA PHE A 109 15.31 6.77 17.49
C PHE A 109 15.61 8.17 17.00
N ARG A 110 16.35 8.97 17.77
CA ARG A 110 16.67 10.37 17.44
C ARG A 110 17.42 10.50 16.11
N ASP A 111 18.38 9.60 15.88
CA ASP A 111 19.33 9.71 14.75
C ASP A 111 18.88 8.91 13.52
N LYS A 112 17.78 8.15 13.62
CA LYS A 112 17.20 7.41 12.49
C LYS A 112 16.02 8.18 11.91
N PRO A 113 15.75 8.03 10.59
CA PRO A 113 14.53 8.58 10.03
C PRO A 113 13.28 7.91 10.65
N PRO A 114 12.10 8.54 10.56
CA PRO A 114 10.87 7.92 11.00
C PRO A 114 10.57 6.66 10.19
N ALA A 115 10.04 5.63 10.86
CA ALA A 115 9.61 4.41 10.20
C ALA A 115 8.36 4.67 9.34
N ILE A 116 8.01 3.71 8.48
CA ILE A 116 6.74 3.71 7.77
C ILE A 116 5.56 3.68 8.76
N SER A 117 4.52 4.48 8.51
CA SER A 117 3.28 4.44 9.27
C SER A 117 2.46 3.20 8.93
N ASN A 118 1.49 2.85 9.78
CA ASN A 118 0.57 1.74 9.47
C ASN A 118 -0.24 2.02 8.19
N GLY A 119 -0.69 3.26 7.96
CA GLY A 119 -1.44 3.62 6.75
C GLY A 119 -0.62 3.49 5.47
N GLU A 120 0.64 3.93 5.48
CA GLU A 120 1.56 3.74 4.35
C GLU A 120 1.87 2.26 4.12
N LYS A 121 2.07 1.50 5.21
CA LYS A 121 2.29 0.04 5.14
C LYS A 121 1.09 -0.69 4.55
N GLN A 122 -0.13 -0.34 4.98
CA GLN A 122 -1.37 -0.88 4.41
C GLN A 122 -1.49 -0.55 2.92
N ALA A 123 -1.25 0.71 2.54
CA ALA A 123 -1.30 1.14 1.12
C ALA A 123 -0.31 0.36 0.25
N ALA A 124 0.96 0.31 0.67
CA ALA A 124 2.00 -0.40 -0.07
C ALA A 124 1.67 -1.90 -0.21
N LEU A 125 1.33 -2.58 0.90
CA LEU A 125 1.03 -4.02 0.87
C LEU A 125 -0.23 -4.35 0.07
N TYR A 126 -1.25 -3.51 0.12
CA TYR A 126 -2.44 -3.68 -0.73
C TYR A 126 -2.08 -3.60 -2.21
N ASN A 127 -1.32 -2.57 -2.60
CA ASN A 127 -0.93 -2.39 -3.99
C ASN A 127 0.06 -3.47 -4.48
N ILE A 128 0.96 -3.95 -3.61
CA ILE A 128 1.80 -5.14 -3.89
C ILE A 128 0.91 -6.36 -4.16
N ALA A 129 -0.14 -6.57 -3.37
CA ALA A 129 -1.08 -7.67 -3.59
C ALA A 129 -1.82 -7.54 -4.94
N CYS A 130 -2.25 -6.33 -5.30
CA CYS A 130 -2.84 -6.04 -6.61
C CYS A 130 -1.87 -6.34 -7.76
N CYS A 131 -0.62 -5.88 -7.67
CA CYS A 131 0.41 -6.15 -8.68
C CYS A 131 0.64 -7.66 -8.86
N HIS A 132 0.85 -8.39 -7.77
CA HIS A 132 1.04 -9.85 -7.84
C HIS A 132 -0.19 -10.57 -8.41
N SER A 133 -1.40 -10.12 -8.06
CA SER A 133 -2.64 -10.65 -8.61
C SER A 133 -2.71 -10.45 -10.12
N ARG A 134 -2.39 -9.26 -10.62
CA ARG A 134 -2.32 -8.93 -12.06
C ARG A 134 -1.25 -9.74 -12.80
N LEU A 135 -0.12 -10.01 -12.14
CA LEU A 135 0.99 -10.81 -12.68
C LEU A 135 0.76 -12.33 -12.58
N GLY A 136 -0.31 -12.78 -11.92
CA GLY A 136 -0.58 -14.20 -11.69
C GLY A 136 0.25 -14.85 -10.57
N ASN A 137 1.01 -14.07 -9.81
CA ASN A 137 1.86 -14.50 -8.70
C ASN A 137 1.03 -14.67 -7.40
N LEU A 138 0.06 -15.58 -7.41
CA LEU A 138 -1.01 -15.63 -6.40
C LEU A 138 -0.52 -15.87 -4.96
N GLN A 139 0.55 -16.65 -4.79
CA GLN A 139 1.12 -16.91 -3.47
C GLN A 139 1.65 -15.63 -2.81
N ASP A 140 2.40 -14.83 -3.56
CA ASP A 140 2.99 -13.58 -3.06
C ASP A 140 1.90 -12.52 -2.87
N GLY A 141 0.89 -12.49 -3.75
CA GLY A 141 -0.29 -11.65 -3.59
C GLY A 141 -1.07 -11.94 -2.31
N LEU A 142 -1.26 -13.23 -1.97
CA LEU A 142 -1.88 -13.63 -0.70
C LEU A 142 -1.02 -13.25 0.52
N LEU A 143 0.29 -13.37 0.42
CA LEU A 143 1.20 -13.00 1.50
C LEU A 143 1.18 -11.48 1.76
N ALA A 144 1.21 -10.69 0.70
CA ALA A 144 1.10 -9.24 0.78
C ALA A 144 -0.26 -8.81 1.35
N LEU A 145 -1.35 -9.41 0.88
CA LEU A 145 -2.69 -9.14 1.40
C LEU A 145 -2.81 -9.51 2.88
N LYS A 146 -2.23 -10.63 3.31
CA LYS A 146 -2.15 -11.00 4.72
C LYS A 146 -1.39 -9.94 5.53
N GLY A 147 -0.26 -9.45 5.02
CA GLY A 147 0.49 -8.38 5.66
C GLY A 147 -0.31 -7.08 5.77
N CYS A 148 -1.11 -6.74 4.76
CA CYS A 148 -2.00 -5.58 4.76
C CYS A 148 -3.06 -5.70 5.87
N LEU A 149 -3.70 -6.87 6.01
CA LEU A 149 -4.65 -7.16 7.08
C LEU A 149 -3.98 -7.13 8.47
N GLU A 150 -2.75 -7.66 8.61
CA GLU A 150 -1.97 -7.59 9.85
C GLU A 150 -1.56 -6.16 10.22
N ALA A 151 -1.42 -5.27 9.24
CA ALA A 151 -1.18 -3.86 9.46
C ALA A 151 -2.45 -3.08 9.86
N GLY A 152 -3.61 -3.75 9.91
CA GLY A 152 -4.88 -3.19 10.37
C GLY A 152 -5.78 -2.63 9.26
N TYR A 153 -5.67 -3.13 8.03
CA TYR A 153 -6.61 -2.78 6.96
C TYR A 153 -7.96 -3.49 7.18
N GLU A 154 -9.06 -2.73 7.15
CA GLU A 154 -10.38 -3.22 7.55
C GLU A 154 -11.47 -3.12 6.46
N ASP A 155 -11.16 -2.59 5.27
CA ASP A 155 -12.12 -2.54 4.17
C ASP A 155 -12.23 -3.90 3.45
N TYR A 156 -12.85 -4.86 4.14
CA TYR A 156 -13.06 -6.20 3.61
C TYR A 156 -14.00 -6.21 2.39
N GLN A 157 -14.83 -5.18 2.22
CA GLN A 157 -15.70 -5.08 1.04
C GLN A 157 -14.85 -4.79 -0.18
N GLN A 158 -13.94 -3.80 -0.09
CA GLN A 158 -13.01 -3.51 -1.17
C GLN A 158 -12.21 -4.76 -1.55
N ILE A 159 -11.63 -5.49 -0.60
CA ILE A 159 -10.87 -6.73 -0.88
C ILE A 159 -11.70 -7.78 -1.64
N LYS A 160 -13.01 -7.86 -1.41
CA LYS A 160 -13.89 -8.86 -2.04
C LYS A 160 -14.34 -8.46 -3.44
N GLU A 161 -14.41 -7.16 -3.72
CA GLU A 161 -14.99 -6.60 -4.95
C GLU A 161 -13.92 -6.08 -5.91
N ASP A 162 -12.70 -5.82 -5.43
CA ASP A 162 -11.63 -5.24 -6.25
C ASP A 162 -11.27 -6.16 -7.43
N PRO A 163 -11.40 -5.67 -8.68
CA PRO A 163 -11.02 -6.42 -9.88
C PRO A 163 -9.52 -6.68 -9.95
N ASP A 164 -8.68 -5.83 -9.35
CA ASP A 164 -7.23 -6.04 -9.33
C ASP A 164 -6.83 -7.26 -8.50
N LEU A 165 -7.65 -7.60 -7.50
CA LEU A 165 -7.47 -8.79 -6.67
C LEU A 165 -8.18 -10.04 -7.21
N GLU A 166 -8.75 -10.01 -8.42
CA GLU A 166 -9.47 -11.16 -8.98
C GLU A 166 -8.62 -12.45 -9.01
N GLY A 167 -7.36 -12.36 -9.42
CA GLY A 167 -6.44 -13.49 -9.43
C GLY A 167 -6.26 -14.09 -8.03
N VAL A 168 -5.96 -13.25 -7.04
CA VAL A 168 -5.80 -13.67 -5.63
C VAL A 168 -7.11 -14.23 -5.05
N ARG A 169 -8.27 -13.65 -5.39
CA ARG A 169 -9.59 -14.12 -4.95
C ARG A 169 -9.96 -15.51 -5.48
N SER A 170 -9.42 -15.89 -6.64
CA SER A 170 -9.66 -17.21 -7.24
C SER A 170 -8.95 -18.35 -6.49
N ASP A 171 -7.92 -18.03 -5.71
CA ASP A 171 -7.18 -19.01 -4.91
C ASP A 171 -8.01 -19.46 -3.69
N SER A 172 -8.09 -20.77 -3.46
CA SER A 172 -8.88 -21.33 -2.35
C SER A 172 -8.43 -20.85 -0.97
N ARG A 173 -7.15 -20.48 -0.81
CA ARG A 173 -6.57 -19.97 0.44
C ARG A 173 -7.10 -18.58 0.79
N PHE A 174 -7.60 -17.81 -0.17
CA PHE A 174 -8.16 -16.48 0.05
C PHE A 174 -9.33 -16.52 1.06
N GLN A 175 -10.25 -17.47 0.91
CA GLN A 175 -11.42 -17.57 1.79
C GLN A 175 -11.02 -17.85 3.24
N THR A 176 -10.00 -18.68 3.44
CA THR A 176 -9.43 -18.95 4.76
C THR A 176 -8.79 -17.69 5.35
N LEU A 177 -8.04 -16.95 4.54
CA LEU A 177 -7.41 -15.70 4.96
C LEU A 177 -8.46 -14.68 5.42
N ILE A 178 -9.44 -14.36 4.58
CA ILE A 178 -10.47 -13.35 4.92
C ILE A 178 -11.29 -13.77 6.13
N SER A 179 -11.69 -15.05 6.22
CA SER A 179 -12.47 -15.57 7.35
C SER A 179 -11.74 -15.40 8.69
N LYS A 180 -10.41 -15.48 8.70
CA LYS A 180 -9.59 -15.32 9.91
C LYS A 180 -9.68 -13.89 10.46
N TYR A 181 -9.54 -12.89 9.58
CA TYR A 181 -9.50 -11.49 10.00
C TYR A 181 -10.91 -10.91 10.19
N SER A 182 -11.89 -11.27 9.34
CA SER A 182 -13.27 -10.76 9.46
C SER A 182 -13.98 -11.22 10.72
N LYS A 183 -13.68 -12.43 11.23
CA LYS A 183 -14.27 -12.95 12.48
C LYS A 183 -13.58 -12.41 13.73
N SER A 184 -12.28 -12.14 13.64
CA SER A 184 -11.51 -11.58 14.77
C SER A 184 -11.99 -10.17 15.14
N ASN A 185 -12.54 -9.41 14.20
CA ASN A 185 -13.07 -8.07 14.46
C ASN A 185 -14.47 -8.07 15.12
N GLY A 186 -15.13 -9.23 15.23
CA GLY A 186 -16.43 -9.37 15.92
C GLY A 186 -16.34 -9.76 17.41
N ASN A 187 -15.18 -10.20 17.89
CA ASN A 187 -14.99 -10.65 19.27
C ASN A 187 -13.64 -10.16 19.84
N GLY A 188 -13.66 -8.93 20.37
CA GLY A 188 -12.83 -8.46 21.47
C GLY A 188 -11.37 -8.93 21.53
N PHE A 189 -10.47 -8.10 21.00
CA PHE A 189 -9.02 -8.12 21.28
C PHE A 189 -8.66 -7.85 22.76
N PHE A 190 -9.64 -7.82 23.69
CA PHE A 190 -9.44 -7.68 25.14
C PHE A 190 -9.93 -8.90 25.95
N GLY A 191 -10.04 -10.09 25.33
CA GLY A 191 -10.71 -11.25 25.94
C GLY A 191 -9.83 -12.36 26.55
N ASN A 192 -8.56 -12.53 26.15
CA ASN A 192 -7.86 -13.78 26.47
C ASN A 192 -6.38 -13.69 26.92
N MET A 193 -5.96 -12.54 27.48
CA MET A 193 -4.62 -12.39 28.08
C MET A 193 -4.64 -12.25 29.61
N LEU A 194 -5.69 -12.72 30.30
CA LEU A 194 -5.79 -12.66 31.79
C LEU A 194 -6.44 -13.89 32.45
N LYS A 195 -6.38 -15.08 31.84
CA LYS A 195 -6.73 -16.35 32.53
C LYS A 195 -5.58 -17.33 32.49
N GLY A 196 -4.60 -17.11 33.34
CA GLY A 196 -3.43 -18.01 33.45
C GLY A 196 -2.66 -17.96 34.77
N PHE A 197 -3.14 -17.26 35.81
CA PHE A 197 -2.54 -17.33 37.14
C PHE A 197 -3.66 -17.53 38.17
N LYS A 198 -3.89 -18.79 38.51
CA LYS A 198 -4.61 -19.16 39.72
C LYS A 198 -3.54 -19.66 40.68
N LEU A 199 -3.20 -18.83 41.68
CA LEU A 199 -2.58 -19.30 42.91
C LEU A 199 -3.57 -20.21 43.66
#